data_AF-A0A940QVW1-F1
#
_entry.id   AF-A0A940QVW1-F1
#
_cell.length_a   1.000
_cell.length_b   1.000
_cell.length_c   1.000
_cell.angle_alpha   90.00
_cell.angle_beta   90.00
_cell.angle_gamma   90.00
#
_symmetry.space_group_name_H-M   'P 1'
#
loop_
_entity.id
_entity.type
_entity.pdbx_description
1 polymer ?
#
loop_
_entity_poly.entity_id
_entity_poly.type
_entity_poly.pdbx_seq_one_letter_code
_entity_poly.pdbx_strand_id
1 'polypeptide(L)'
;MRRTFLSVVAISAIFVACHNKTAPTVATRTTQPEAPAKPAEPVVSAEVLAAGKTIYTTRCAKCHGEKPVANWTAEEWKPILKSMIPKARLDSVQSVNVTAYVNANAKKA
;
A
#
# COMPACT_ATOMS: atom_id res chain seq x y z
N MET A 1 -34.32 -11.31 38.11
CA MET A 1 -34.06 -11.49 39.56
C MET A 1 -32.54 -11.57 39.70
N ARG A 2 -31.79 -10.46 39.71
CA ARG A 2 -31.50 -9.50 40.80
C ARG A 2 -30.92 -10.20 42.03
N ARG A 3 -29.77 -9.67 42.47
CA ARG A 3 -29.00 -9.87 43.72
C ARG A 3 -27.76 -10.73 43.47
N THR A 4 -26.53 -10.29 43.73
CA THR A 4 -26.07 -9.38 44.80
C THR A 4 -24.79 -8.64 44.39
N PHE A 5 -24.83 -7.31 44.55
CA PHE A 5 -23.68 -6.45 44.81
C PHE A 5 -23.07 -6.81 46.18
N LEU A 6 -21.74 -6.81 46.30
CA LEU A 6 -20.98 -6.38 47.50
C LEU A 6 -19.46 -6.45 47.22
N SER A 7 -18.85 -5.26 47.09
CA SER A 7 -17.53 -4.82 47.58
C SER A 7 -16.29 -5.68 47.24
N VAL A 8 -15.17 -5.17 46.72
CA VAL A 8 -14.27 -4.18 47.32
C VAL A 8 -13.23 -3.72 46.25
N VAL A 9 -13.09 -2.41 46.11
CA VAL A 9 -11.90 -1.57 45.85
C VAL A 9 -10.59 -2.25 45.39
N ALA A 10 -10.10 -1.87 44.21
CA ALA A 10 -8.69 -1.63 43.87
C ALA A 10 -8.62 -0.94 42.48
N ILE A 11 -8.69 0.39 42.42
CA ILE A 11 -7.50 1.27 42.27
C ILE A 11 -6.41 0.60 41.42
N SER A 12 -6.33 0.98 40.14
CA SER A 12 -5.18 1.75 39.62
C SER A 12 -5.30 1.88 38.11
N ALA A 13 -5.43 3.13 37.67
CA ALA A 13 -5.36 3.54 36.28
C ALA A 13 -4.02 3.11 35.68
N ILE A 14 -4.06 2.17 34.74
CA ILE A 14 -2.92 1.86 33.89
C ILE A 14 -2.92 2.91 32.78
N PHE A 15 -2.25 4.03 33.06
CA PHE A 15 -1.83 4.97 32.03
C PHE A 15 -0.87 4.24 31.10
N VAL A 16 -1.35 3.95 29.89
CA VAL A 16 -0.57 3.51 28.75
C VAL A 16 0.50 4.56 28.47
N ALA A 17 1.74 4.25 28.84
CA ALA A 17 2.91 5.06 28.52
C ALA A 17 3.24 4.88 27.02
N CYS A 18 2.76 5.79 26.18
CA CYS A 18 3.30 6.00 24.85
C CYS A 18 4.75 6.49 24.98
N HIS A 19 5.71 5.60 24.73
CA HIS A 19 7.13 5.94 24.66
C HIS A 19 7.40 6.67 23.35
N ASN A 20 7.25 7.99 23.34
CA ASN A 20 7.72 8.84 22.25
C ASN A 20 9.25 8.94 22.31
N LYS A 21 9.93 8.16 21.47
CA LYS A 21 11.38 8.23 21.27
C LYS A 21 11.73 9.61 20.67
N THR A 22 12.30 10.46 21.51
CA THR A 22 12.89 11.76 21.15
C THR A 22 14.05 11.55 20.18
N ALA A 23 13.94 12.12 18.98
CA ALA A 23 15.04 12.28 18.04
C ALA A 23 15.72 13.65 18.25
N PRO A 24 17.03 13.78 17.99
CA PRO A 24 17.76 15.00 18.29
C PRO A 24 17.39 16.14 17.33
N THR A 25 17.27 17.33 17.91
CA THR A 25 17.20 18.63 17.25
C THR A 25 18.32 18.77 16.23
N VAL A 26 17.97 18.82 14.94
CA VAL A 26 18.84 19.35 13.88
C VAL A 26 18.54 20.83 13.76
N ALA A 27 19.61 21.62 13.90
CA ALA A 27 19.62 23.07 13.81
C ALA A 27 19.06 23.58 12.48
N THR A 28 18.25 24.64 12.60
CA THR A 28 18.09 25.77 11.69
C THR A 28 18.33 25.51 10.19
N ARG A 29 17.24 25.49 9.42
CA ARG A 29 17.23 26.08 8.07
C ARG A 29 16.12 27.12 7.96
N THR A 30 16.56 28.26 7.45
CA THR A 30 15.83 29.50 7.17
C THR A 30 14.53 29.28 6.42
N THR A 31 13.55 30.06 6.85
CA THR A 31 12.22 30.32 6.31
C THR A 31 12.19 30.44 4.78
N GLN A 32 11.33 29.64 4.12
CA GLN A 32 10.69 29.99 2.85
C GLN A 32 9.20 29.63 2.97
N PRO A 33 8.25 30.56 2.74
CA PRO A 33 6.83 30.23 2.77
C PRO A 33 6.48 29.40 1.52
N GLU A 34 6.32 28.09 1.71
CA GLU A 34 5.77 27.23 0.67
C GLU A 34 4.24 27.29 0.73
N ALA A 35 3.64 27.63 -0.41
CA ALA A 35 2.20 27.62 -0.64
C ALA A 35 1.59 26.26 -0.24
N PRO A 36 0.30 26.20 0.15
CA PRO A 36 -0.28 24.98 0.71
C PRO A 36 -0.17 23.82 -0.28
N ALA A 37 0.62 22.81 0.09
CA ALA A 37 0.82 21.61 -0.70
C ALA A 37 -0.53 20.88 -0.89
N LYS A 38 -0.92 20.74 -2.16
CA LYS A 38 -1.97 19.81 -2.59
C LYS A 38 -1.62 18.40 -2.06
N PRO A 39 -2.59 17.58 -1.63
CA PRO A 39 -2.32 16.22 -1.16
C PRO A 39 -1.48 15.45 -2.17
N ALA A 40 -0.33 14.93 -1.73
CA ALA A 40 0.54 14.11 -2.54
C ALA A 40 -0.20 12.82 -2.93
N GLU A 41 -0.50 12.67 -4.21
CA GLU A 41 -0.85 11.36 -4.75
C GLU A 41 0.32 10.40 -4.48
N PRO A 42 0.07 9.11 -4.19
CA PRO A 42 1.13 8.16 -3.94
C PRO A 42 2.00 8.06 -5.19
N VAL A 43 3.19 8.66 -5.12
CA VAL A 43 4.17 8.61 -6.19
C VAL A 43 4.64 7.17 -6.30
N VAL A 44 4.14 6.44 -7.31
CA VAL A 44 4.66 5.10 -7.62
C VAL A 44 6.10 5.28 -8.06
N SER A 45 7.05 4.73 -7.30
CA SER A 45 8.47 4.91 -7.60
C SER A 45 8.90 4.07 -8.82
N ALA A 46 10.02 4.45 -9.43
CA ALA A 46 10.57 3.73 -10.58
C ALA A 46 10.92 2.27 -10.21
N GLU A 47 11.36 2.03 -8.98
CA GLU A 47 11.70 0.71 -8.45
C GLU A 47 10.46 -0.19 -8.38
N VAL A 48 9.32 0.35 -7.96
CA VAL A 48 8.03 -0.37 -7.93
C VAL A 48 7.62 -0.80 -9.33
N LEU A 49 7.73 0.10 -10.32
CA LEU A 49 7.40 -0.21 -11.72
C LEU A 49 8.34 -1.25 -12.32
N ALA A 50 9.65 -1.16 -12.03
CA ALA A 50 10.64 -2.13 -12.50
C ALA A 50 10.40 -3.53 -11.90
N ALA A 51 10.11 -3.60 -10.59
CA ALA A 51 9.74 -4.84 -9.93
C ALA A 51 8.43 -5.41 -10.52
N GLY A 52 7.43 -4.57 -10.75
CA GLY A 52 6.15 -4.94 -11.36
C GLY A 52 6.31 -5.51 -12.76
N LYS A 53 7.15 -4.89 -13.60
CA LYS A 53 7.49 -5.39 -14.95
C LYS A 53 8.15 -6.77 -14.90
N THR A 54 9.06 -6.95 -13.95
CA THR A 54 9.74 -8.24 -13.75
C THR A 54 8.73 -9.33 -13.39
N ILE A 55 7.81 -9.04 -12.46
CA ILE A 55 6.74 -9.98 -12.08
C ILE A 55 5.82 -10.27 -13.28
N TYR A 56 5.42 -9.25 -14.04
CA TYR A 56 4.54 -9.40 -15.19
C TYR A 56 5.11 -10.37 -16.24
N THR A 57 6.37 -10.15 -16.61
CA THR A 57 7.06 -10.91 -17.67
C THR A 57 7.49 -12.31 -17.23
N THR A 58 7.72 -12.55 -15.94
CA THR A 58 8.24 -13.85 -15.45
C THR A 58 7.19 -14.72 -14.75
N ARG A 59 6.21 -14.10 -14.08
CA ARG A 59 5.19 -14.80 -13.28
C ARG A 59 3.85 -14.86 -14.02
N CYS A 60 3.39 -13.77 -14.62
CA CYS A 60 2.10 -13.75 -15.32
C CYS A 60 2.15 -14.50 -16.66
N ALA A 61 3.32 -14.56 -17.31
CA ALA A 61 3.52 -15.30 -18.56
C ALA A 61 3.77 -16.81 -18.38
N LYS A 62 3.78 -17.33 -17.14
CA LYS A 62 4.15 -18.73 -16.87
C LYS A 62 3.07 -19.74 -17.28
N CYS A 63 1.80 -19.37 -17.14
CA CYS A 63 0.67 -20.28 -17.38
C CYS A 63 -0.02 -20.04 -18.73
N HIS A 64 0.14 -18.85 -19.29
CA HIS A 64 -0.35 -18.45 -20.61
C HIS A 64 0.59 -17.39 -21.17
N GLY A 65 0.58 -17.16 -22.48
CA GLY A 65 1.40 -16.11 -23.10
C GLY A 65 1.16 -14.73 -22.49
N GLU A 66 2.20 -13.89 -22.54
CA GLU A 66 2.13 -12.50 -22.09
C GLU A 66 1.05 -11.76 -22.88
N LYS A 67 0.21 -11.02 -22.17
CA LYS A 67 -0.81 -10.19 -22.80
C LYS A 67 -0.27 -8.76 -22.90
N PRO A 68 -0.47 -8.03 -24.01
CA PRO A 68 -0.10 -6.62 -24.04
C PRO A 68 -0.91 -5.82 -23.01
N VAL A 69 -0.23 -5.09 -22.12
CA VAL A 69 -0.89 -4.27 -21.08
C VAL A 69 -1.83 -3.22 -21.70
N ALA A 70 -1.44 -2.66 -22.86
CA ALA A 70 -2.17 -1.64 -23.59
C ALA A 70 -3.47 -2.14 -24.26
N ASN A 71 -3.81 -3.43 -24.17
CA ASN A 71 -5.06 -3.94 -24.72
C ASN A 71 -6.29 -3.57 -23.88
N TRP A 72 -6.12 -3.24 -22.60
CA TRP A 72 -7.20 -2.94 -21.65
C TRP A 72 -6.91 -1.67 -20.85
N THR A 73 -7.96 -0.97 -20.43
CA THR A 73 -7.88 0.14 -19.49
C THR A 73 -7.57 -0.36 -18.07
N ALA A 74 -7.19 0.55 -17.16
CA ALA A 74 -6.94 0.20 -15.77
C ALA A 74 -8.18 -0.45 -15.10
N GLU A 75 -9.38 0.03 -15.45
CA GLU A 75 -10.66 -0.49 -14.96
C GLU A 75 -10.92 -1.92 -15.44
N GLU A 76 -10.64 -2.19 -16.72
CA GLU A 76 -10.77 -3.52 -17.32
C GLU A 76 -9.73 -4.50 -16.77
N TRP A 77 -8.54 -4.03 -16.40
CA TRP A 77 -7.52 -4.84 -15.74
C TRP A 77 -7.89 -5.27 -14.33
N LYS A 78 -8.71 -4.52 -13.58
CA LYS A 78 -9.10 -4.86 -12.20
C LYS A 78 -9.66 -6.28 -12.05
N PRO A 79 -10.70 -6.72 -12.80
CA PRO A 79 -11.20 -8.08 -12.71
C PRO A 79 -10.20 -9.14 -13.21
N ILE A 80 -9.34 -8.80 -14.18
CA ILE A 80 -8.31 -9.70 -14.70
C ILE A 80 -7.26 -9.98 -13.61
N LEU A 81 -6.70 -8.92 -13.02
CA LEU A 81 -5.73 -9.02 -11.93
C LEU A 81 -6.30 -9.75 -10.72
N LYS A 82 -7.57 -9.48 -10.36
CA LYS A 82 -8.27 -10.20 -9.28
C LYS A 82 -8.29 -11.71 -9.50
N SER A 83 -8.42 -12.18 -10.75
CA SER A 83 -8.41 -13.62 -11.07
C SER A 83 -7.00 -14.19 -11.16
N MET A 84 -6.05 -13.44 -11.71
CA MET A 84 -4.72 -13.95 -12.06
C MET A 84 -3.73 -13.89 -10.88
N ILE A 85 -3.78 -12.86 -10.04
CA ILE A 85 -2.87 -12.70 -8.90
C ILE A 85 -2.89 -13.94 -7.97
N PRO A 86 -4.06 -14.47 -7.56
CA PRO A 86 -4.10 -15.68 -6.74
C PRO A 86 -3.61 -16.92 -7.49
N LYS A 87 -3.93 -17.05 -8.79
CA LYS A 87 -3.50 -18.19 -9.62
C LYS A 87 -1.99 -18.21 -9.84
N ALA A 88 -1.38 -17.03 -9.97
CA ALA A 88 0.07 -16.85 -10.07
C ALA A 88 0.80 -16.94 -8.70
N ARG A 89 0.03 -17.09 -7.60
CA ARG A 89 0.53 -17.19 -6.22
C ARG A 89 1.47 -16.05 -5.87
N LEU A 90 1.06 -14.82 -6.19
CA LEU A 90 1.81 -13.62 -5.82
C LEU A 90 1.53 -13.25 -4.37
N ASP A 91 2.56 -12.85 -3.64
CA ASP A 91 2.41 -12.26 -2.30
C ASP A 91 1.86 -10.82 -2.38
N SER A 92 1.66 -10.18 -1.22
CA SER A 92 1.11 -8.82 -1.15
C SER A 92 1.98 -7.77 -1.84
N VAL A 93 3.31 -7.85 -1.68
CA VAL A 93 4.26 -6.91 -2.28
C VAL A 93 4.28 -7.09 -3.80
N GLN A 94 4.35 -8.34 -4.26
CA GLN A 94 4.31 -8.66 -5.68
C GLN A 94 3.00 -8.21 -6.33
N SER A 95 1.88 -8.41 -5.64
CA SER A 95 0.56 -7.98 -6.09
C SER A 95 0.47 -6.47 -6.28
N VAL A 96 1.01 -5.70 -5.32
CA VAL A 96 1.07 -4.24 -5.41
C VAL A 96 1.93 -3.80 -6.59
N ASN A 97 3.16 -4.33 -6.70
CA ASN A 97 4.11 -3.94 -7.73
C ASN A 97 3.57 -4.25 -9.14
N VAL A 98 3.02 -5.45 -9.37
CA VAL A 98 2.48 -5.81 -10.69
C VAL A 98 1.24 -5.00 -11.03
N THR A 99 0.38 -4.70 -10.04
CA THR A 99 -0.80 -3.85 -10.26
C THR A 99 -0.40 -2.42 -10.63
N ALA A 100 0.61 -1.87 -9.95
CA ALA A 100 1.15 -0.55 -10.26
C ALA A 100 1.72 -0.50 -11.69
N TYR A 101 2.50 -1.51 -12.08
CA TYR A 101 3.02 -1.63 -13.45
C TYR A 101 1.90 -1.72 -14.48
N VAL A 102 0.91 -2.58 -14.26
CA VAL A 102 -0.23 -2.75 -15.18
C VAL A 102 -1.00 -1.44 -15.32
N ASN A 103 -1.33 -0.76 -14.23
CA ASN A 103 -2.08 0.50 -14.28
C ASN A 103 -1.32 1.63 -14.97
N ALA A 104 0.01 1.72 -14.76
CA ALA A 104 0.84 2.73 -15.40
C ALA A 104 0.89 2.58 -16.94
N ASN A 105 0.83 1.33 -17.41
CA ASN A 105 0.99 0.96 -18.83
C ASN A 105 -0.32 0.54 -19.51
N ALA A 106 -1.45 0.59 -18.78
CA ALA A 106 -2.78 0.29 -19.32
C ALA A 106 -3.15 1.29 -20.42
N LYS A 107 -4.08 0.85 -21.28
CA LYS A 107 -4.70 1.70 -22.29
C LYS A 107 -5.22 2.98 -21.62
N LYS A 108 -4.87 4.13 -22.17
CA LYS A 108 -5.45 5.41 -21.73
C LYS A 108 -6.92 5.43 -22.17
N ALA A 109 -7.80 5.87 -21.26
CA ALA A 109 -9.23 5.97 -21.52
C ALA A 109 -9.52 6.99 -22.64
#